data_AF-A0A919VMG2-F1
#
_entry.id   AF-A0A919VMG2-F1
#
_cell.length_a   1.000
_cell.length_b   1.000
_cell.length_c   1.000
_cell.angle_alpha   90.00
_cell.angle_beta   90.00
_cell.angle_gamma   90.00
#
_symmetry.space_group_name_H-M   'P 1'
#
loop_
_entity.id
_entity.type
_entity.pdbx_description
1 polymer ?
#
loop_
_entity_poly.entity_id
_entity_poly.type
_entity_poly.pdbx_seq_one_letter_code
_entity_poly.pdbx_strand_id
1 'polypeptide(L)'
;MYKKIGVVGDKDSVLAFKALGLDVFPVVEHEEARKTIDRLAMRNYAVIFVTEHVAKEIEETIERYNRQTLPAVILIPSNQGTLNIGMKRISDNVEKAVGVNIL
;
A
#
# COMPACT_ATOMS: atom_id res chain seq x y z
N MET A 1 -13.85 -9.05 16.36
CA MET A 1 -12.46 -9.45 16.02
C MET A 1 -11.73 -8.21 15.51
N TYR A 2 -10.81 -7.64 16.31
CA TYR A 2 -10.03 -6.47 15.89
C TYR A 2 -8.98 -6.94 14.88
N LYS A 3 -9.07 -6.46 13.62
CA LYS A 3 -8.05 -6.75 12.61
C LYS A 3 -6.98 -5.65 12.64
N LYS A 4 -5.72 -6.06 12.54
CA LYS A 4 -4.57 -5.15 12.62
C LYS A 4 -4.43 -4.32 11.34
N ILE A 5 -3.82 -3.16 11.48
CA ILE A 5 -3.50 -2.25 10.37
C ILE A 5 -1.99 -2.01 10.40
N GLY A 6 -1.35 -2.15 9.24
CA GLY A 6 0.07 -1.97 9.06
C GLY A 6 0.38 -0.79 8.16
N VAL A 7 1.52 -0.16 8.35
CA VAL A 7 2.05 0.90 7.47
C VAL A 7 3.47 0.52 7.06
N VAL A 8 3.75 0.47 5.75
CA VAL A 8 5.03 0.11 5.15
C VAL A 8 5.50 1.28 4.28
N GLY A 9 6.73 1.73 4.48
CA GLY A 9 7.26 2.86 3.72
C GLY A 9 8.63 3.31 4.20
N ASP A 10 9.14 4.39 3.62
CA ASP A 10 10.36 5.03 4.10
C ASP A 10 10.16 5.56 5.52
N LYS A 11 11.23 5.46 6.33
CA LYS A 11 11.18 5.72 7.77
C LYS A 11 10.59 7.09 8.11
N ASP A 12 11.00 8.12 7.39
CA ASP A 12 10.63 9.51 7.70
C ASP A 12 9.16 9.79 7.36
N SER A 13 8.56 9.06 6.42
CA SER A 13 7.13 9.17 6.10
C SER A 13 6.23 8.43 7.07
N VAL A 14 6.64 7.23 7.50
CA VAL A 14 5.70 6.31 8.16
C VAL A 14 5.77 6.34 9.68
N LEU A 15 6.83 6.88 10.29
CA LEU A 15 6.99 6.86 11.74
C LEU A 15 5.87 7.58 12.50
N ALA A 16 5.30 8.65 11.94
CA ALA A 16 4.21 9.41 12.57
C ALA A 16 2.97 8.54 12.86
N PHE A 17 2.72 7.49 12.07
CA PHE A 17 1.59 6.59 12.26
C PHE A 17 1.67 5.77 13.55
N LYS A 18 2.87 5.62 14.16
CA LYS A 18 2.99 4.98 15.48
C LYS A 18 2.22 5.72 16.56
N ALA A 19 2.16 7.06 16.49
CA ALA A 19 1.41 7.87 17.46
C ALA A 19 -0.10 7.61 17.39
N LEU A 20 -0.59 7.09 16.26
CA LEU A 20 -1.98 6.70 16.05
C LEU A 20 -2.25 5.22 16.44
N GLY A 21 -1.26 4.51 16.98
CA GLY A 21 -1.40 3.11 17.39
C GLY A 21 -1.34 2.10 16.23
N LEU A 22 -0.82 2.50 15.08
CA LEU A 22 -0.64 1.63 13.91
C LEU A 22 0.70 0.88 13.98
N ASP A 23 0.73 -0.33 13.44
CA ASP A 23 1.97 -1.10 13.32
C ASP A 23 2.79 -0.56 12.14
N VAL A 24 3.95 0.03 12.42
CA VAL A 24 4.79 0.69 11.42
C VAL A 24 6.03 -0.14 11.10
N PHE A 25 6.27 -0.36 9.82
CA PHE A 25 7.37 -1.13 9.25
C PHE A 25 8.16 -0.25 8.27
N PRO A 26 9.17 0.48 8.75
CA PRO A 26 10.05 1.22 7.86
C PRO A 26 10.86 0.23 7.01
N VAL A 27 11.01 0.50 5.73
CA VAL A 27 11.77 -0.34 4.78
C VAL A 27 12.69 0.52 3.94
N VAL A 28 13.83 -0.04 3.55
CA VAL A 28 14.82 0.65 2.69
C VAL A 28 14.89 0.00 1.31
N GLU A 29 14.84 -1.33 1.27
CA GLU A 29 14.95 -2.11 0.03
C GLU A 29 13.61 -2.67 -0.42
N HIS A 30 13.42 -2.79 -1.74
CA HIS A 30 12.20 -3.34 -2.32
C HIS A 30 11.94 -4.80 -1.87
N GLU A 31 12.98 -5.63 -1.77
CA GLU A 31 12.84 -7.01 -1.30
C GLU A 31 12.39 -7.10 0.17
N GLU A 32 12.81 -6.15 1.01
CA GLU A 32 12.35 -6.04 2.40
C GLU A 32 10.86 -5.68 2.44
N ALA A 33 10.42 -4.76 1.58
CA ALA A 33 9.02 -4.36 1.46
C ALA A 33 8.13 -5.54 1.08
N ARG A 34 8.54 -6.34 0.07
CA ARG A 34 7.80 -7.55 -0.35
C ARG A 34 7.64 -8.53 0.79
N LYS A 35 8.75 -8.92 1.43
CA LYS A 35 8.75 -9.86 2.57
C LYS A 35 7.91 -9.34 3.73
N THR A 36 7.93 -8.04 3.97
CA THR A 36 7.13 -7.40 5.01
C THR A 36 5.64 -7.52 4.69
N ILE A 37 5.19 -7.14 3.50
CA ILE A 37 3.78 -7.25 3.10
C ILE A 37 3.30 -8.69 3.19
N ASP A 38 4.08 -9.65 2.70
CA ASP A 38 3.72 -11.08 2.74
C ASP A 38 3.56 -11.57 4.18
N ARG A 39 4.47 -11.17 5.07
CA ARG A 39 4.38 -11.46 6.50
C ARG A 39 3.13 -10.84 7.14
N LEU A 40 2.74 -9.62 6.76
CA LEU A 40 1.54 -8.98 7.29
C LEU A 40 0.26 -9.66 6.79
N ALA A 41 0.24 -10.06 5.51
CA ALA A 41 -0.86 -10.85 4.94
C ALA A 41 -1.03 -12.19 5.69
N MET A 42 0.07 -12.93 5.93
CA MET A 42 0.05 -14.17 6.71
C MET A 42 -0.42 -13.97 8.15
N ARG A 43 -0.22 -12.77 8.71
CA ARG A 43 -0.68 -12.38 10.06
C ARG A 43 -2.11 -11.84 10.09
N ASN A 44 -2.86 -11.98 9.00
CA ASN A 44 -4.27 -11.58 8.88
C ASN A 44 -4.51 -10.08 9.15
N TYR A 45 -3.60 -9.21 8.70
CA TYR A 45 -3.83 -7.77 8.69
C TYR A 45 -5.05 -7.44 7.80
N ALA A 46 -5.87 -6.47 8.22
CA ALA A 46 -6.99 -6.03 7.39
C ALA A 46 -6.55 -5.06 6.30
N VAL A 47 -5.69 -4.10 6.69
CA VAL A 47 -5.24 -3.02 5.82
C VAL A 47 -3.72 -2.89 5.96
N ILE A 48 -3.07 -2.71 4.83
CA ILE A 48 -1.64 -2.37 4.76
C ILE A 48 -1.53 -1.09 3.93
N PHE A 49 -1.19 0.01 4.59
CA PHE A 49 -0.81 1.24 3.91
C PHE A 49 0.61 1.11 3.38
N VAL A 50 0.84 1.48 2.13
CA VAL A 50 2.16 1.42 1.48
C VAL A 50 2.42 2.76 0.82
N THR A 51 3.60 3.36 1.03
CA THR A 51 3.94 4.59 0.32
C THR A 51 4.05 4.33 -1.18
N GLU A 52 3.63 5.28 -2.03
CA GLU A 52 3.65 5.11 -3.48
C GLU A 52 5.05 4.85 -4.04
N HIS A 53 6.07 5.46 -3.43
CA HIS A 53 7.47 5.25 -3.79
C HIS A 53 7.92 3.81 -3.57
N VAL A 54 7.51 3.19 -2.45
CA VAL A 54 7.77 1.76 -2.22
C VAL A 54 6.95 0.91 -3.18
N ALA A 55 5.66 1.22 -3.34
CA ALA A 55 4.75 0.43 -4.18
C ALA A 55 5.20 0.34 -5.65
N LYS A 56 5.82 1.39 -6.18
CA LYS A 56 6.40 1.43 -7.53
C LYS A 56 7.47 0.36 -7.74
N GLU A 57 8.24 0.02 -6.71
CA GLU A 57 9.32 -0.96 -6.81
C GLU A 57 8.84 -2.41 -6.61
N ILE A 58 7.56 -2.60 -6.24
CA ILE A 58 7.00 -3.92 -5.88
C ILE A 58 5.62 -4.16 -6.51
N GLU A 59 5.38 -3.63 -7.70
CA GLU A 59 4.06 -3.63 -8.37
C GLU A 59 3.41 -5.03 -8.43
N GLU A 60 4.18 -6.07 -8.73
CA GLU A 60 3.70 -7.46 -8.75
C GLU A 60 3.12 -7.91 -7.40
N THR A 61 3.75 -7.49 -6.30
CA THR A 61 3.29 -7.82 -4.95
C THR A 61 1.98 -7.12 -4.63
N ILE A 62 1.84 -5.84 -5.03
CA ILE A 62 0.61 -5.08 -4.85
C ILE A 62 -0.53 -5.72 -5.67
N GLU A 63 -0.27 -6.06 -6.93
CA GLU A 63 -1.28 -6.64 -7.82
C GLU A 63 -1.75 -8.02 -7.36
N ARG A 64 -0.87 -8.84 -6.79
CA ARG A 64 -1.23 -10.13 -6.18
C ARG A 64 -2.27 -9.96 -5.07
N TYR A 65 -2.13 -8.94 -4.22
CA TYR A 65 -3.05 -8.69 -3.11
C TYR A 65 -4.31 -7.91 -3.51
N ASN A 66 -4.27 -7.11 -4.58
CA ASN A 66 -5.47 -6.50 -5.18
C ASN A 66 -6.52 -7.55 -5.59
N ARG A 67 -6.08 -8.77 -5.91
CA ARG A 67 -6.94 -9.90 -6.30
C ARG A 67 -7.50 -10.68 -5.12
N GLN A 68 -7.12 -10.32 -3.90
CA GLN A 68 -7.54 -10.98 -2.67
C GLN A 68 -8.43 -10.03 -1.87
N THR A 69 -9.36 -10.59 -1.08
CA THR A 69 -10.18 -9.77 -0.18
C THR A 69 -9.37 -9.14 0.94
N LEU A 70 -8.33 -9.83 1.43
CA LEU A 70 -7.46 -9.36 2.49
C LEU A 70 -6.01 -9.79 2.25
N PRO A 71 -5.03 -8.96 2.65
CA PRO A 71 -5.19 -7.59 3.16
C PRO A 71 -5.56 -6.59 2.05
N ALA A 72 -6.28 -5.53 2.40
CA ALA A 72 -6.45 -4.38 1.49
C ALA A 72 -5.15 -3.56 1.49
N VAL A 73 -4.48 -3.49 0.33
CA VAL A 73 -3.24 -2.73 0.16
C VAL A 73 -3.56 -1.34 -0.39
N ILE A 74 -3.37 -0.31 0.43
CA ILE A 74 -3.76 1.08 0.11
C ILE A 74 -2.51 1.93 -0.08
N LEU A 75 -2.42 2.59 -1.23
CA LEU A 75 -1.30 3.47 -1.56
C LEU A 75 -1.48 4.84 -0.91
N ILE A 76 -0.42 5.36 -0.28
CA ILE A 76 -0.39 6.69 0.34
C ILE A 76 0.84 7.49 -0.14
N PRO A 77 0.80 8.83 -0.12
CA PRO A 77 1.98 9.63 -0.40
C PRO A 77 3.09 9.40 0.65
N SER A 78 4.33 9.70 0.28
CA SER A 78 5.44 9.84 1.23
C SER A 78 5.67 11.32 1.56
N ASN A 79 6.66 11.62 2.39
CA ASN A 79 7.17 12.96 2.66
C ASN A 79 7.77 13.65 1.42
N GLN A 80 8.07 12.88 0.37
CA GLN A 80 8.49 13.38 -0.95
C GLN A 80 7.30 13.72 -1.86
N GLY A 81 6.08 13.47 -1.40
CA GLY A 81 4.84 13.69 -2.15
C GLY A 81 4.26 12.41 -2.74
N THR A 82 3.39 12.59 -3.73
CA THR A 82 2.68 11.52 -4.44
C THR A 82 3.30 11.28 -5.82
N LEU A 83 3.31 10.03 -6.28
CA LEU A 83 3.60 9.65 -7.66
C LEU A 83 2.32 9.55 -8.51
N ASN A 84 1.16 9.88 -7.93
CA ASN A 84 -0.17 9.75 -8.48
C ASN A 84 -0.53 8.33 -8.94
N ILE A 85 0.13 7.29 -8.41
CA ILE A 85 -0.13 5.89 -8.79
C ILE A 85 -1.55 5.49 -8.37
N GLY A 86 -1.98 5.86 -7.16
CA GLY A 86 -3.32 5.56 -6.67
C GLY A 86 -4.41 6.18 -7.55
N MET A 87 -4.28 7.47 -7.86
CA MET A 87 -5.25 8.19 -8.71
C MET A 87 -5.27 7.65 -10.14
N LYS A 88 -4.11 7.36 -10.71
CA LYS A 88 -4.02 6.76 -12.04
C LYS A 88 -4.75 5.41 -12.09
N ARG A 89 -4.53 4.55 -11.08
CA ARG A 89 -5.25 3.25 -11.00
C ARG A 89 -6.75 3.42 -10.90
N ILE A 90 -7.24 4.44 -10.21
CA ILE A 90 -8.68 4.74 -10.17
C ILE A 90 -9.18 5.10 -11.57
N SER A 91 -8.50 6.03 -12.26
CA SER A 91 -8.83 6.42 -13.64
C SER A 91 -8.84 5.22 -14.58
N ASP A 92 -7.77 4.41 -14.57
CA ASP A 92 -7.63 3.23 -15.42
C ASP A 92 -8.74 2.19 -15.15
N ASN A 93 -9.11 1.99 -13.87
CA ASN A 93 -10.19 1.08 -13.50
C ASN A 93 -11.57 1.60 -13.93
N VAL A 94 -11.80 2.91 -13.84
CA VAL A 94 -13.03 3.54 -14.31
C VAL A 94 -13.15 3.43 -15.82
N GLU A 95 -12.09 3.76 -16.56
CA GLU A 95 -12.07 3.62 -18.02
C GLU A 95 -12.30 2.16 -18.44
N LYS A 96 -11.68 1.20 -17.74
CA LYS A 96 -11.90 -0.23 -18.01
C LYS A 96 -13.33 -0.69 -17.73
N ALA A 97 -13.99 -0.13 -16.71
CA ALA A 97 -15.34 -0.52 -16.31
C ALA A 97 -16.43 0.16 -17.15
N VAL A 98 -16.23 1.42 -17.53
CA VAL A 98 -17.25 2.28 -18.18
C VAL A 98 -16.97 2.46 -19.67
N GLY A 99 -15.74 2.23 -20.13
CA GLY A 99 -15.31 2.38 -21.52
C GLY A 99 -14.90 3.81 -21.91
N VAL A 100 -14.99 4.75 -20.98
CA VAL A 100 -14.60 6.16 -21.16
C VAL A 100 -14.02 6.70 -19.85
N ASN A 101 -13.09 7.66 -19.96
CA ASN A 101 -12.66 8.41 -18.79
C ASN A 101 -13.76 9.42 -18.39
N ILE A 102 -14.25 9.31 -17.15
CA ILE A 102 -15.29 10.19 -16.58
C ILE A 102 -14.81 10.97 -15.35
N LEU A 103 -13.51 10.91 -15.06
CA LEU A 103 -12.85 11.60 -13.94
C LEU A 103 -11.99 12.76 -14.43
#